data_AF-A0A5B2YV35-F1
#
_entry.id   AF-A0A5B2YV35-F1
#
_cell.length_a   1.000
_cell.length_b   1.000
_cell.length_c   1.000
_cell.angle_alpha   90.00
_cell.angle_beta   90.00
_cell.angle_gamma   90.00
#
_symmetry.space_group_name_H-M   'P 1'
#
loop_
_entity.id
_entity.type
_entity.pdbx_description
1 polymer ?
#
loop_
_entity_poly.entity_id
_entity_poly.type
_entity_poly.pdbx_seq_one_letter_code
_entity_poly.pdbx_strand_id
1 'polypeptide(L)'
;MHEQDFHILEGREITLPELGREIENITGRTIVDSTGEIKRVVAHLPNFESDTDTFVATFKLNHRNDFVDATFVAPKNQRDRLKEIPVHIELVSYISRG
;
A
#
# COMPACT_ATOMS: atom_id res chain seq x y z
N MET A 1 -12.75 12.66 -1.61
CA MET A 1 -12.10 12.74 -2.93
C MET A 1 -10.68 13.22 -2.68
N HIS A 2 -9.79 12.28 -2.33
CA HIS A 2 -8.38 12.51 -1.95
C HIS A 2 -7.40 11.92 -3.00
N GLU A 3 -7.92 11.48 -4.15
CA GLU A 3 -7.17 10.67 -5.11
C GLU A 3 -6.00 11.42 -5.76
N GLN A 4 -6.16 12.73 -6.02
CA GLN A 4 -5.06 13.57 -6.51
C GLN A 4 -3.95 13.76 -5.46
N ASP A 5 -4.30 13.78 -4.18
CA ASP A 5 -3.33 13.99 -3.10
C ASP A 5 -2.46 12.75 -2.88
N PHE A 6 -2.95 11.56 -3.23
CA PHE A 6 -2.20 10.31 -3.08
C PHE A 6 -1.12 10.10 -4.15
N HIS A 7 -1.19 10.77 -5.28
CA HIS A 7 -0.19 10.65 -6.35
C HIS A 7 1.23 11.03 -5.88
N ILE A 8 1.34 11.88 -4.84
CA ILE A 8 2.64 12.21 -4.22
C ILE A 8 3.31 11.02 -3.53
N LEU A 9 2.58 9.93 -3.28
CA LEU A 9 3.07 8.71 -2.65
C LEU A 9 3.59 7.69 -3.67
N GLU A 10 3.14 7.79 -4.92
CA GLU A 10 3.52 6.88 -6.01
C GLU A 10 4.96 7.13 -6.46
N GLY A 11 5.71 6.06 -6.72
CA GLY A 11 7.13 6.08 -7.05
C GLY A 11 8.07 6.25 -5.85
N ARG A 12 7.55 6.40 -4.61
CA ARG A 12 8.39 6.51 -3.40
C ARG A 12 8.82 5.14 -2.89
N GLU A 13 10.03 5.11 -2.35
CA GLU A 13 10.51 4.06 -1.45
C GLU A 13 10.16 4.43 0.00
N ILE A 14 9.27 3.68 0.63
CA ILE A 14 8.76 3.99 1.97
C ILE A 14 8.36 2.71 2.70
N THR A 15 8.45 2.70 4.02
CA THR A 15 7.95 1.57 4.81
C THR A 15 6.42 1.63 4.93
N LEU A 16 5.75 0.48 5.09
CA LEU A 16 4.29 0.45 5.29
C LEU A 16 3.81 1.29 6.50
N PRO A 17 4.49 1.28 7.67
CA PRO A 17 4.14 2.16 8.78
C PRO A 17 4.24 3.66 8.45
N GLU A 18 5.25 4.08 7.69
CA GLU A 18 5.41 5.47 7.27
C GLU A 18 4.34 5.84 6.24
N LEU A 19 4.07 4.97 5.27
CA LEU A 19 2.98 5.13 4.32
C LEU A 19 1.64 5.33 5.02
N GLY A 20 1.38 4.54 6.08
CA GLY A 20 0.21 4.71 6.92
C GLY A 20 0.09 6.12 7.48
N ARG A 21 1.17 6.66 8.05
CA ARG A 21 1.18 8.05 8.59
C ARG A 21 0.93 9.09 7.51
N GLU A 22 1.49 8.91 6.31
CA GLU A 22 1.25 9.83 5.19
C GLU A 22 -0.22 9.81 4.77
N ILE A 23 -0.85 8.63 4.74
CA ILE A 23 -2.28 8.49 4.48
C ILE A 23 -3.11 9.19 5.57
N GLU A 24 -2.73 9.04 6.84
CA GLU A 24 -3.39 9.74 7.95
C GLU A 24 -3.29 11.27 7.79
N ASN A 25 -2.11 11.78 7.39
CA ASN A 25 -1.88 13.20 7.14
C ASN A 25 -2.72 13.73 5.97
N ILE A 26 -2.81 12.99 4.87
CA ILE A 26 -3.59 13.38 3.67
C ILE A 26 -5.09 13.36 3.97
N THR A 27 -5.56 12.32 4.67
CA THR A 27 -7.01 12.11 4.88
C THR A 27 -7.54 12.78 6.13
N GLY A 28 -6.67 13.17 7.07
CA GLY A 28 -7.03 13.67 8.40
C GLY A 28 -7.70 12.60 9.28
N ARG A 29 -7.51 11.32 8.97
CA ARG A 29 -8.16 10.17 9.64
C ARG A 29 -7.12 9.23 10.18
N THR A 30 -7.47 8.42 11.18
CA THR A 30 -6.53 7.43 11.69
C THR A 30 -6.71 6.07 11.02
N ILE A 31 -5.63 5.34 10.88
CA ILE A 31 -5.61 3.97 10.36
C ILE A 31 -5.73 2.98 11.52
N VAL A 32 -6.41 1.85 11.29
CA VAL A 32 -6.61 0.80 12.29
C VAL A 32 -5.36 -0.10 12.47
N ASP A 33 -4.68 -0.45 11.38
CA ASP A 33 -3.40 -1.18 11.37
C ASP A 33 -2.40 -0.42 10.51
N SER A 34 -1.32 0.07 11.12
CA SER A 34 -0.30 0.90 10.46
C SER A 34 0.44 0.19 9.34
N THR A 35 0.33 -1.13 9.22
CA THR A 35 0.95 -1.91 8.14
C THR A 35 -0.05 -2.40 7.10
N GLY A 36 -1.35 -2.19 7.34
CA GLY A 36 -2.43 -2.68 6.50
C GLY A 36 -2.53 -4.21 6.42
N GLU A 37 -3.58 -4.67 5.78
CA GLU A 37 -3.72 -6.08 5.39
C GLU A 37 -2.97 -6.30 4.07
N ILE A 38 -1.91 -7.11 4.08
CA ILE A 38 -1.07 -7.35 2.90
C ILE A 38 -1.56 -8.60 2.15
N LYS A 39 -1.83 -8.44 0.86
CA LYS A 39 -2.16 -9.53 -0.06
C LYS A 39 -1.20 -9.53 -1.24
N ARG A 40 -0.70 -10.70 -1.61
CA ARG A 40 0.10 -10.86 -2.83
C ARG A 40 -0.81 -10.84 -4.05
N VAL A 41 -0.45 -10.08 -5.08
CA VAL A 41 -1.14 -10.10 -6.38
C VAL A 41 -0.46 -11.15 -7.25
N VAL A 42 -1.13 -12.27 -7.48
CA VAL A 42 -0.65 -13.30 -8.41
C VAL A 42 -1.18 -12.99 -9.79
N ALA A 43 -0.47 -12.15 -10.56
CA ALA A 43 -0.77 -11.97 -11.97
C ALA A 43 -0.65 -13.33 -12.68
N HIS A 44 -1.68 -13.72 -13.44
CA HIS A 44 -1.68 -14.96 -14.23
C HIS A 44 -0.82 -14.87 -15.50
N LEU A 45 -0.12 -13.76 -15.71
CA LEU A 45 0.82 -13.59 -16.80
C LEU A 45 2.19 -14.14 -16.40
N PRO A 46 2.92 -14.83 -17.30
CA PRO A 46 4.19 -15.44 -16.96
C PRO A 46 5.26 -14.35 -16.75
N ASN A 47 5.46 -13.89 -15.51
CA ASN A 47 6.63 -13.12 -15.14
C ASN A 47 7.84 -14.07 -15.08
N PHE A 48 8.38 -14.43 -16.24
CA PHE A 48 9.46 -15.41 -16.35
C PHE A 48 10.78 -14.94 -15.70
N GLU A 49 10.99 -13.64 -15.45
CA GLU A 49 12.26 -13.11 -14.91
C GLU A 49 12.09 -11.81 -14.08
N SER A 50 11.22 -11.77 -13.06
CA SER A 50 11.24 -10.65 -12.10
C SER A 50 11.77 -11.11 -10.75
N ASP A 51 12.75 -10.41 -10.19
CA ASP A 51 13.23 -10.62 -8.80
C ASP A 51 12.27 -10.04 -7.76
N THR A 52 11.21 -9.36 -8.20
CA THR A 52 10.19 -8.74 -7.36
C THR A 52 8.85 -9.43 -7.47
N ASP A 53 8.06 -9.29 -6.41
CA ASP A 53 6.65 -9.64 -6.33
C ASP A 53 5.82 -8.36 -6.13
N THR A 54 4.60 -8.37 -6.66
CA THR A 54 3.62 -7.29 -6.45
C THR A 54 2.67 -7.66 -5.32
N PHE A 55 2.36 -6.68 -4.48
CA PHE A 55 1.48 -6.80 -3.32
C PHE A 55 0.50 -5.62 -3.27
N VAL A 56 -0.57 -5.80 -2.52
CA VAL A 56 -1.50 -4.74 -2.12
C VAL A 56 -1.55 -4.72 -0.60
N ALA A 57 -1.27 -3.56 -0.01
CA ALA A 57 -1.58 -3.27 1.39
C ALA A 57 -2.89 -2.49 1.47
N THR A 58 -3.89 -3.05 2.14
CA THR A 58 -5.17 -2.39 2.39
C THR A 58 -5.17 -1.77 3.78
N PHE A 59 -5.21 -0.43 3.84
CA PHE A 59 -5.32 0.34 5.07
C PHE A 59 -6.77 0.67 5.35
N LYS A 60 -7.29 0.19 6.48
CA LYS A 60 -8.64 0.54 6.94
C LYS A 60 -8.60 1.86 7.72
N LEU A 61 -9.41 2.82 7.30
CA LEU A 61 -9.60 4.08 8.01
C LEU A 61 -10.64 3.90 9.13
N ASN A 62 -10.46 4.64 10.23
CA ASN A 62 -11.34 4.59 11.40
C ASN A 62 -12.74 5.22 11.16
N HIS A 63 -12.99 5.76 9.96
CA HIS A 63 -14.22 6.47 9.61
C HIS A 63 -14.91 5.79 8.42
N ARG A 64 -16.19 5.45 8.58
CA ARG A 64 -17.13 4.98 7.53
C ARG A 64 -16.55 3.96 6.52
N ASN A 65 -16.26 2.71 6.91
CA ASN A 65 -15.87 1.62 5.98
C ASN A 65 -15.00 2.07 4.78
N ASP A 66 -14.09 3.01 5.04
CA ASP A 66 -13.23 3.61 4.03
C ASP A 66 -11.88 2.90 4.08
N PHE A 67 -11.31 2.67 2.92
CA PHE A 67 -10.07 1.94 2.75
C PHE A 67 -9.14 2.71 1.83
N VAL A 68 -7.84 2.51 2.01
CA VAL A 68 -6.82 2.94 1.06
C VAL A 68 -6.04 1.71 0.65
N ASP A 69 -6.06 1.39 -0.64
CA ASP A 69 -5.27 0.31 -1.20
C ASP A 69 -3.98 0.90 -1.76
N ALA A 70 -2.84 0.38 -1.31
CA ALA A 70 -1.52 0.71 -1.86
C ALA A 70 -0.94 -0.53 -2.56
N THR A 71 -0.77 -0.43 -3.87
CA THR A 71 -0.04 -1.43 -4.65
C THR A 71 1.45 -1.12 -4.54
N PHE A 72 2.26 -2.12 -4.24
CA PHE A 72 3.70 -1.97 -4.11
C PHE A 72 4.44 -3.20 -4.62
N VAL A 73 5.71 -3.02 -4.97
CA VAL A 73 6.61 -4.12 -5.31
C VAL A 73 7.70 -4.29 -4.26
N ALA A 74 8.08 -5.54 -4.01
CA ALA A 74 9.15 -5.86 -3.08
C ALA A 74 9.98 -7.06 -3.57
N PRO A 75 11.27 -7.17 -3.20
CA PRO A 75 12.10 -8.31 -3.53
C PRO A 75 11.53 -9.62 -3.00
N LYS A 76 11.55 -10.68 -3.83
CA LYS A 76 11.03 -12.02 -3.47
C LYS A 76 11.66 -12.59 -2.20
N ASN A 77 12.95 -12.32 -2.01
CA ASN A 77 13.73 -12.79 -0.85
C ASN A 77 13.43 -12.04 0.45
N GLN A 78 12.63 -10.97 0.42
CA GLN A 78 12.26 -10.18 1.60
C GLN A 78 10.77 -10.22 1.92
N ARG A 79 10.02 -11.16 1.33
CA ARG A 79 8.58 -11.32 1.51
C ARG A 79 8.14 -11.50 2.97
N ASP A 80 8.99 -12.07 3.83
CA ASP A 80 8.67 -12.26 5.25
C ASP A 80 8.88 -10.99 6.08
N ARG A 81 9.43 -9.92 5.47
CA ARG A 81 9.86 -8.68 6.15
C ARG A 81 9.19 -7.43 5.59
N LEU A 82 8.11 -7.56 4.82
CA LEU A 82 7.42 -6.44 4.15
C LEU A 82 6.96 -5.33 5.11
N LYS A 83 6.76 -5.65 6.39
CA LYS A 83 6.37 -4.67 7.42
C LYS A 83 7.55 -3.86 7.97
N GLU A 84 8.79 -4.26 7.67
CA GLU A 84 10.01 -3.69 8.24
C GLU A 84 10.89 -2.99 7.20
N ILE A 85 10.74 -3.33 5.92
CA ILE A 85 11.57 -2.80 4.84
C ILE A 85 10.86 -1.65 4.11
N PRO A 86 11.62 -0.73 3.49
CA PRO A 86 11.07 0.13 2.45
C PRO A 86 10.59 -0.72 1.27
N VAL A 87 9.46 -0.32 0.70
CA VAL A 87 8.89 -0.91 -0.51
C VAL A 87 8.60 0.19 -1.53
N HIS A 88 8.59 -0.19 -2.80
CA HIS A 88 8.31 0.73 -3.89
C HIS A 88 6.81 0.83 -4.13
N ILE A 89 6.23 2.01 -3.94
CA ILE A 89 4.79 2.24 -4.13
C ILE A 89 4.48 2.49 -5.60
N GLU A 90 3.63 1.67 -6.19
CA GLU A 90 3.22 1.78 -7.60
C GLU A 90 1.95 2.60 -7.78
N LEU A 91 0.97 2.41 -6.90
CA LEU A 91 -0.36 3.00 -7.02
C LEU A 91 -0.99 3.12 -5.64
N VAL A 92 -1.66 4.24 -5.35
CA VAL A 92 -2.45 4.41 -4.13
C VAL A 92 -3.87 4.83 -4.49
N SER A 93 -4.86 4.08 -4.03
CA SER A 93 -6.27 4.29 -4.37
C SER A 93 -7.15 4.39 -3.13
N TYR A 94 -8.03 5.40 -3.10
CA TYR A 94 -9.01 5.57 -2.04
C TYR A 94 -10.33 4.87 -2.38
N ILE A 95 -10.80 3.99 -1.51
CA ILE A 95 -12.02 3.21 -1.69
C ILE A 95 -13.00 3.59 -0.58
N SER A 96 -14.10 4.24 -0.97
CA SER A 96 -15.23 4.49 -0.07
C SER A 96 -16.36 3.53 -0.37
N ARG A 97 -16.80 2.77 0.63
CA ARG A 97 -18.02 1.95 0.54
C ARG A 97 -19.12 2.64 1.33
N GLY A 98 -19.87 3.49 0.63
CA GLY A 98 -21.09 4.15 1.13
C GLY A 98 -22.29 3.22 1.19
#